data_AF-A0A8T4VTV5-F1
#
_entry.id   AF-A0A8T4VTV5-F1
#
_cell.length_a   1.000
_cell.length_b   1.000
_cell.length_c   1.000
_cell.angle_alpha   90.00
_cell.angle_beta   90.00
_cell.angle_gamma   90.00
#
_symmetry.space_group_name_H-M   'P 1'
#
loop_
_entity.id
_entity.type
_entity.pdbx_description
1 polymer ?
#
loop_
_entity_poly.entity_id
_entity_poly.type
_entity_poly.pdbx_seq_one_letter_code
_entity_poly.pdbx_strand_id
1 'polypeptide(L)'
;GDVALTVFRPEPHGSIEGRRVFLATTASPAMRETLRRYVEDTYACDVVGVSTNLSNRARLREELQQLDEAGVLLTEIKAASIDVAAATAHAMDCDVVFMHNRPVVVGGTVDSLEEAVRTVCTKACETGEIA
;
A
#
# COMPACT_ATOMS: atom_id res chain seq x y z
N GLY A 1 3.39 13.05 -25.61
CA GLY A 1 2.66 13.24 -24.35
C GLY A 1 3.60 12.91 -23.21
N ASP A 2 3.36 13.50 -22.04
CA ASP A 2 4.18 13.26 -20.86
C ASP A 2 4.06 11.79 -20.40
N VAL A 3 5.19 11.18 -20.03
CA VAL A 3 5.25 9.79 -19.55
C VAL A 3 6.03 9.76 -18.23
N ALA A 4 5.41 9.24 -17.17
CA ALA A 4 6.06 8.98 -15.89
C ALA A 4 6.19 7.47 -15.67
N LEU A 5 7.43 6.96 -15.65
CA LEU A 5 7.69 5.60 -15.21
C LEU A 5 7.75 5.62 -13.67
N THR A 6 6.89 4.84 -13.02
CA THR A 6 6.75 4.86 -11.58
C THR A 6 6.90 3.48 -10.97
N VAL A 7 7.40 3.47 -9.74
CA VAL A 7 7.25 2.35 -8.82
C VAL A 7 6.35 2.79 -7.68
N PHE A 8 5.60 1.85 -7.12
CA PHE A 8 4.74 2.12 -5.98
C PHE A 8 5.46 1.70 -4.69
N ARG A 9 5.43 2.58 -3.68
CA ARG A 9 6.06 2.36 -2.39
C ARG A 9 5.02 2.45 -1.27
N PRO A 10 4.92 1.43 -0.41
CA PRO A 10 4.15 1.50 0.83
C PRO A 10 4.51 2.74 1.66
N GLU A 11 3.50 3.52 2.05
CA GLU A 11 3.62 4.61 3.01
C GLU A 11 2.58 4.44 4.12
N PRO A 12 3.00 3.96 5.31
CA PRO A 12 2.15 3.85 6.49
C PRO A 12 1.64 5.22 6.98
N HIS A 13 0.37 5.27 7.35
CA HIS A 13 -0.29 6.39 8.03
C HIS A 13 -0.20 6.24 9.55
N GLY A 14 1.03 6.08 10.06
CA GLY A 14 1.32 5.83 11.46
C GLY A 14 2.68 5.14 11.62
N SER A 15 3.30 5.24 12.80
CA SER A 15 4.57 4.57 13.04
C SER A 15 4.39 3.07 13.19
N ILE A 16 5.29 2.31 12.56
CA ILE A 16 5.43 0.85 12.68
C ILE A 16 6.84 0.45 13.14
N GLU A 17 7.67 1.43 13.53
CA GLU A 17 9.06 1.22 13.95
C GLU A 17 9.15 0.26 15.14
N GLY A 18 10.06 -0.71 15.05
CA GLY A 18 10.29 -1.74 16.07
C GLY A 18 9.14 -2.76 16.22
N ARG A 19 8.10 -2.69 15.38
CA ARG A 19 6.93 -3.57 15.49
C ARG A 19 7.06 -4.80 14.60
N ARG A 20 6.37 -5.88 15.01
CA ARG A 20 6.13 -7.05 14.16
C ARG A 20 4.92 -6.80 13.27
N VAL A 21 5.12 -6.79 11.95
CA VAL A 21 4.16 -6.31 10.97
C VAL A 21 3.73 -7.43 10.04
N PHE A 22 2.42 -7.61 9.88
CA PHE A 22 1.84 -8.36 8.79
C PHE A 22 1.39 -7.38 7.70
N LEU A 23 1.94 -7.51 6.49
CA LEU A 23 1.61 -6.64 5.36
C LEU A 23 0.52 -7.27 4.50
N ALA A 24 -0.61 -6.57 4.32
CA ALA A 24 -1.66 -6.96 3.38
C ALA A 24 -1.77 -5.95 2.22
N THR A 25 -1.63 -6.43 0.99
CA THR A 25 -1.55 -5.58 -0.21
C THR A 25 -2.28 -6.23 -1.40
N THR A 26 -2.63 -5.42 -2.39
CA THR A 26 -3.11 -5.90 -3.70
C THR A 26 -2.01 -6.11 -4.73
N ALA A 27 -0.74 -5.86 -4.37
CA ALA A 27 0.40 -6.02 -5.25
C ALA A 27 0.53 -7.46 -5.79
N SER A 28 1.21 -7.60 -6.93
CA SER A 28 1.50 -8.92 -7.51
C SER A 28 2.24 -9.82 -6.51
N PRO A 29 1.96 -11.14 -6.47
CA PRO A 29 2.72 -12.10 -5.67
C PRO A 29 4.23 -12.03 -5.89
N ALA A 30 4.67 -11.68 -7.10
CA ALA A 30 6.09 -11.52 -7.43
C ALA A 30 6.77 -10.37 -6.65
N MET A 31 6.00 -9.40 -6.14
CA MET A 31 6.51 -8.27 -5.36
C MET A 31 6.63 -8.57 -3.87
N ARG A 32 6.19 -9.74 -3.39
CA ARG A 32 6.11 -10.08 -1.97
C ARG A 32 7.41 -9.80 -1.22
N GLU A 33 8.52 -10.36 -1.71
CA GLU A 33 9.83 -10.21 -1.07
C GLU A 33 10.40 -8.79 -1.20
N THR A 34 10.17 -8.16 -2.35
CA THR A 34 10.58 -6.76 -2.58
C THR A 34 9.89 -5.81 -1.62
N LEU A 35 8.58 -6.00 -1.39
CA LEU A 35 7.80 -5.16 -0.48
C LEU A 35 8.17 -5.42 0.98
N ARG A 36 8.39 -6.69 1.36
CA ARG A 36 8.91 -7.06 2.68
C ARG A 36 10.16 -6.25 3.01
N ARG A 37 11.21 -6.42 2.20
CA ARG A 37 12.51 -5.75 2.39
C ARG A 37 12.37 -4.24 2.41
N TYR A 38 11.61 -3.69 1.44
CA TYR A 38 11.40 -2.24 1.39
C TYR A 38 10.78 -1.71 2.68
N VAL A 39 9.76 -2.39 3.22
CA VAL A 39 9.09 -1.95 4.45
C VAL A 39 10.00 -2.08 5.67
N GLU A 40 10.71 -3.20 5.80
CA GLU A 40 11.68 -3.44 6.89
C GLU A 40 12.81 -2.39 6.86
N ASP A 41 13.45 -2.20 5.71
CA ASP A 41 14.60 -1.29 5.55
C ASP A 41 14.19 0.18 5.73
N THR A 42 12.99 0.56 5.27
CA THR A 42 12.55 1.96 5.27
C THR A 42 11.97 2.39 6.61
N TYR A 43 11.26 1.49 7.30
CA TYR A 43 10.50 1.82 8.51
C TYR A 43 11.02 1.13 9.78
N ALA A 44 12.15 0.42 9.70
CA ALA A 44 12.83 -0.23 10.82
C ALA A 44 11.90 -1.11 11.66
N CYS A 45 11.14 -1.97 10.98
CA CYS A 45 10.21 -2.94 11.56
C CYS A 45 10.58 -4.38 11.17
N ASP A 46 9.94 -5.36 11.80
CA ASP A 46 10.07 -6.79 11.47
C ASP A 46 8.82 -7.24 10.71
N VAL A 47 8.90 -7.51 9.41
CA VAL A 47 7.73 -8.01 8.68
C VAL A 47 7.67 -9.52 8.91
N VAL A 48 6.62 -10.00 9.58
CA VAL A 48 6.46 -11.42 9.91
C VAL A 48 5.66 -12.17 8.84
N GLY A 49 4.86 -11.45 8.06
CA GLY A 49 4.01 -12.03 7.02
C GLY A 49 3.65 -11.03 5.93
N VAL A 50 3.40 -11.53 4.72
CA VAL A 50 2.92 -10.72 3.60
C VAL A 50 1.81 -11.47 2.86
N SER A 51 0.62 -10.88 2.82
CA SER A 51 -0.49 -11.28 1.96
C SER A 51 -0.58 -10.36 0.74
N THR A 52 -0.65 -10.96 -0.43
CA THR A 52 -0.99 -10.28 -1.70
C THR A 52 -2.46 -10.51 -2.11
N ASN A 53 -3.25 -11.08 -1.19
CA ASN A 53 -4.64 -11.47 -1.43
C ASN A 53 -5.63 -10.45 -0.86
N LEU A 54 -5.24 -9.18 -0.67
CA LEU A 54 -6.16 -8.16 -0.15
C LEU A 54 -7.43 -8.01 -1.01
N SER A 55 -7.38 -8.34 -2.31
CA SER A 55 -8.54 -8.39 -3.21
C SER A 55 -9.38 -9.67 -3.11
N ASN A 56 -8.93 -10.70 -2.39
CA ASN A 56 -9.58 -12.00 -2.26
C ASN A 56 -9.89 -12.28 -0.78
N ARG A 57 -11.12 -11.96 -0.36
CA ARG A 57 -11.58 -12.06 1.03
C ARG A 57 -11.39 -13.46 1.64
N ALA A 58 -11.66 -14.52 0.88
CA ALA A 58 -11.58 -15.89 1.40
C ALA A 58 -10.13 -16.25 1.75
N ARG A 59 -9.21 -16.03 0.81
CA ARG A 59 -7.78 -16.26 1.03
C ARG A 59 -7.20 -15.34 2.07
N LEU A 60 -7.58 -14.06 2.09
CA LEU A 60 -7.12 -13.12 3.09
C LEU A 60 -7.49 -13.59 4.50
N ARG A 61 -8.71 -14.07 4.73
CA ARG A 61 -9.12 -14.58 6.05
C ARG A 61 -8.27 -15.76 6.51
N GLU A 62 -7.95 -16.69 5.61
CA GLU A 62 -7.10 -17.84 5.91
C GLU A 62 -5.68 -17.37 6.27
N GLU A 63 -5.11 -16.45 5.50
CA GLU A 63 -3.77 -15.92 5.75
C GLU A 63 -3.69 -15.07 7.03
N LEU A 64 -4.74 -14.32 7.37
CA LEU A 64 -4.81 -13.53 8.60
C LEU A 64 -4.95 -14.39 9.87
N GLN A 65 -5.20 -15.71 9.76
CA GLN A 65 -5.12 -16.60 10.93
C GLN A 65 -3.71 -16.65 11.53
N GLN A 66 -2.69 -16.21 10.79
CA GLN A 66 -1.30 -16.16 11.25
C GLN A 66 -0.93 -14.83 11.92
N LEU A 67 -1.91 -13.93 12.14
CA LEU A 67 -1.67 -12.64 12.79
C LEU A 67 -1.21 -12.74 14.25
N ASP A 68 -1.34 -13.90 14.90
CA ASP A 68 -0.88 -14.11 16.29
C ASP A 68 0.62 -13.76 16.48
N GLU A 69 1.40 -13.78 15.39
CA GLU A 69 2.81 -13.38 15.39
C GLU A 69 3.05 -11.89 15.12
N ALA A 70 2.01 -11.13 14.78
CA ALA A 70 2.08 -9.73 14.37
C ALA A 70 1.42 -8.81 15.41
N GLY A 71 2.13 -7.73 15.75
CA GLY A 71 1.54 -6.64 16.53
C GLY A 71 0.79 -5.62 15.67
N VAL A 72 1.04 -5.58 14.36
CA VAL A 72 0.39 -4.65 13.41
C VAL A 72 -0.04 -5.37 12.15
N LEU A 73 -1.27 -5.11 11.72
CA LEU A 73 -1.71 -5.30 10.33
C LEU A 73 -1.49 -4.00 9.55
N LEU A 74 -0.46 -3.97 8.71
CA LEU A 74 -0.21 -2.90 7.76
C LEU A 74 -0.97 -3.20 6.47
N THR A 75 -1.96 -2.37 6.11
CA THR A 75 -2.83 -2.68 4.97
C THR A 75 -3.19 -1.48 4.11
N GLU A 76 -3.32 -1.69 2.80
CA GLU A 76 -3.97 -0.74 1.92
C GLU A 76 -5.46 -0.60 2.29
N ILE A 77 -6.07 0.54 1.97
CA ILE A 77 -7.53 0.66 2.02
C ILE A 77 -8.13 0.07 0.74
N LYS A 78 -8.81 -1.06 0.87
CA LYS A 78 -9.61 -1.65 -0.22
C LYS A 78 -11.03 -1.91 0.27
N ALA A 79 -12.01 -1.21 -0.31
CA ALA A 79 -13.43 -1.34 0.06
C ALA A 79 -13.93 -2.79 0.08
N ALA A 80 -13.40 -3.65 -0.80
CA ALA A 80 -13.80 -5.06 -0.89
C ALA A 80 -13.36 -5.94 0.29
N SER A 81 -12.41 -5.51 1.14
CA SER A 81 -11.85 -6.34 2.22
C SER A 81 -11.48 -5.57 3.49
N ILE A 82 -11.73 -4.26 3.53
CA ILE A 82 -11.38 -3.39 4.67
C ILE A 82 -12.09 -3.83 5.96
N ASP A 83 -13.34 -4.26 5.86
CA ASP A 83 -14.12 -4.80 6.97
C ASP A 83 -13.52 -6.12 7.48
N VAL A 84 -12.99 -6.97 6.60
CA VAL A 84 -12.31 -8.21 6.99
C VAL A 84 -11.01 -7.90 7.73
N ALA A 85 -10.18 -7.02 7.19
CA ALA A 85 -8.93 -6.62 7.82
C ALA A 85 -9.16 -6.01 9.22
N ALA A 86 -10.11 -5.07 9.33
CA ALA A 86 -10.41 -4.42 10.60
C ALA A 86 -11.04 -5.37 11.63
N ALA A 87 -11.99 -6.22 11.23
CA ALA A 87 -12.65 -7.15 12.14
C ALA A 87 -11.68 -8.22 12.67
N THR A 88 -10.82 -8.77 11.80
CA THR A 88 -9.85 -9.79 12.22
C THR A 88 -8.77 -9.20 13.13
N ALA A 89 -8.24 -8.01 12.79
CA ALA A 89 -7.25 -7.34 13.64
C ALA A 89 -7.81 -7.02 15.03
N HIS A 90 -9.05 -6.54 15.11
CA HIS A 90 -9.73 -6.32 16.39
C HIS A 90 -9.91 -7.61 17.22
N ALA A 91 -10.26 -8.72 16.57
CA ALA A 91 -10.42 -10.01 17.25
C ALA A 91 -9.10 -10.58 17.79
N MET A 92 -7.97 -10.15 17.25
CA MET A 92 -6.62 -10.64 17.56
C MET A 92 -5.79 -9.64 18.37
N ASP A 93 -6.40 -8.57 18.89
CA ASP A 93 -5.71 -7.49 19.61
C ASP A 93 -4.51 -6.91 18.82
N CYS A 94 -4.68 -6.83 17.49
CA CYS A 94 -3.66 -6.39 16.55
C CYS A 94 -4.01 -4.97 16.05
N ASP A 95 -3.05 -4.05 16.10
CA ASP A 95 -3.28 -2.69 15.61
C ASP A 95 -3.40 -2.67 14.09
N VAL A 96 -4.29 -1.82 13.56
CA VAL A 96 -4.39 -1.59 12.11
C VAL A 96 -3.71 -0.28 11.76
N VAL A 97 -2.70 -0.35 10.90
CA VAL A 97 -2.10 0.83 10.27
C VAL A 97 -2.43 0.81 8.79
N PHE A 98 -3.12 1.85 8.33
CA PHE A 98 -3.37 2.00 6.90
C PHE A 98 -2.13 2.47 6.19
N MET A 99 -1.94 2.02 4.96
CA MET A 99 -0.95 2.58 4.06
C MET A 99 -1.59 2.96 2.74
N HIS A 100 -0.96 3.92 2.07
CA HIS A 100 -1.17 4.11 0.65
C HIS A 100 0.09 3.69 -0.12
N ASN A 101 -0.09 3.43 -1.41
CA ASN A 101 1.02 3.15 -2.30
C ASN A 101 1.41 4.46 -2.99
N ARG A 102 2.43 5.13 -2.46
CA ARG A 102 2.95 6.37 -3.04
C ARG A 102 3.67 6.07 -4.36
N PRO A 103 3.27 6.68 -5.49
CA PRO A 103 4.04 6.57 -6.73
C PRO A 103 5.35 7.35 -6.59
N VAL A 104 6.46 6.71 -6.94
CA VAL A 104 7.79 7.32 -7.00
C VAL A 104 8.28 7.25 -8.44
N VAL A 105 8.62 8.41 -8.99
CA VAL A 105 9.16 8.51 -10.36
C VAL A 105 10.55 7.89 -10.39
N VAL A 106 10.76 6.99 -11.36
CA VAL A 106 12.04 6.32 -11.59
C VAL A 106 12.57 6.53 -13.02
N GLY A 107 11.85 7.30 -13.83
CA GLY A 107 12.24 7.66 -15.19
C GLY A 107 11.04 8.13 -16.02
N GLY A 108 11.29 8.33 -17.32
CA GLY A 108 10.31 8.86 -18.26
C GLY A 108 10.70 10.24 -18.76
N THR A 109 9.70 11.06 -19.07
CA THR A 109 9.87 12.41 -19.63
C THR A 109 9.54 13.51 -18.62
N VAL A 110 9.21 13.16 -17.37
CA VAL A 110 8.88 14.10 -16.30
C VAL A 110 9.65 13.74 -15.03
N ASP A 111 10.07 14.76 -14.30
CA ASP A 111 10.80 14.60 -13.03
C ASP A 111 9.86 14.58 -11.81
N SER A 112 8.70 15.24 -11.92
CA SER A 112 7.69 15.31 -10.88
C SER A 112 6.33 14.86 -11.41
N LEU A 113 5.78 13.81 -10.79
CA LEU A 113 4.43 13.34 -11.12
C LEU A 113 3.37 14.37 -10.73
N GLU A 114 3.55 15.05 -9.59
CA GLU A 114 2.61 16.06 -9.11
C GLU A 114 2.52 17.24 -10.09
N GLU A 115 3.66 17.76 -10.55
CA GLU A 115 3.70 18.86 -11.52
C GLU A 115 3.13 18.44 -12.87
N ALA A 116 3.44 17.22 -13.32
CA ALA A 116 2.91 16.67 -14.57
C ALA A 116 1.37 16.57 -14.52
N VAL A 117 0.81 16.01 -13.45
CA VAL A 117 -0.64 15.93 -13.25
C VAL A 117 -1.26 17.32 -13.20
N ARG A 118 -0.67 18.24 -12.42
CA ARG A 118 -1.16 19.63 -12.32
C ARG A 118 -1.18 20.33 -13.68
N THR A 119 -0.16 20.12 -14.49
CA THR A 119 -0.05 20.67 -15.84
C THR A 119 -1.15 20.14 -16.75
N VAL A 120 -1.42 18.83 -16.71
CA VAL A 120 -2.51 18.21 -17.47
C VAL A 120 -3.87 18.78 -17.04
N CYS A 121 -4.13 18.87 -15.74
CA CYS A 121 -5.39 19.44 -15.22
C CYS A 121 -5.57 20.89 -15.64
N THR A 122 -4.51 21.70 -15.57
CA THR A 122 -4.56 23.12 -15.96
C THR A 122 -4.91 23.27 -17.44
N LYS A 123 -4.24 22.51 -18.32
CA LYS A 123 -4.53 22.51 -19.76
C LYS A 123 -5.97 22.11 -20.08
N ALA A 124 -6.50 21.09 -19.40
CA ALA A 124 -7.88 20.64 -19.62
C ALA A 124 -8.93 21.69 -19.21
N CYS A 125 -8.65 22.48 -18.16
CA CYS A 125 -9.52 23.60 -17.77
C CYS A 125 -9.48 24.74 -18.79
N GLU A 126 -8.32 25.02 -19.40
CA GLU A 126 -8.15 26.08 -20.40
C GLU A 126 -8.78 25.75 -21.76
N THR A 127 -8.81 24.46 -22.15
CA THR A 127 -9.38 24.01 -23.43
C THR A 127 -10.91 23.90 -23.44
N GLY A 128 -11.59 24.10 -22.31
CA GLY A 128 -13.06 24.08 -22.25
C GLY A 128 -13.70 22.70 -22.43
N GLU A 129 -12.94 21.61 -22.30
CA GLU A 129 -13.46 20.23 -22.41
C GLU A 129 -14.25 19.78 -21.16
N ILE A 130 -14.49 20.69 -20.21
CA ILE A 130 -15.34 20.49 -19.03
C ILE A 130 -16.36 21.64 -18.98
N ALA A 131 -17.26 21.67 -19.96
CA ALA A 131 -18.49 22.48 -19.95
C ALA A 131 -19.67 21.60 -20.39
#